data_AF-A0A8X6Y994-F1
#
_entry.id   AF-A0A8X6Y994-F1
#
_cell.length_a   1.000
_cell.length_b   1.000
_cell.length_c   1.000
_cell.angle_alpha   90.00
_cell.angle_beta   90.00
_cell.angle_gamma   90.00
#
_symmetry.space_group_name_H-M   'P 1'
#
loop_
_entity.id
_entity.type
_entity.pdbx_description
1 polymer ?
#
loop_
_entity_poly.entity_id
_entity_poly.type
_entity_poly.pdbx_seq_one_letter_code
_entity_poly.pdbx_strand_id
1 'polypeptide(L)'
;MQEEPVAKRKKNYIDLSAHDGEYSLPVNLQLYKTIDTVWMISHALKLPNVPMWIGFNCSISCNNSLKQIVSYLTPINDSPTNKSVVLETMKQSKKICEEVKQSSIQVTYDLAIAKVALQIQATKTPDFDNLFIHLGAFHIMMAYFKAVGKVIIDCCLTNIRVLSNLLAYGSV
;
A
#
# COMPACT_ATOMS: atom_id res chain seq x y z
N MET A 1 -5.32 -31.44 45.61
CA MET A 1 -4.59 -30.91 44.44
C MET A 1 -5.23 -29.58 44.11
N GLN A 2 -4.67 -28.48 44.61
CA GLN A 2 -5.23 -27.13 44.51
C GLN A 2 -4.83 -26.55 43.15
N GLU A 3 -5.81 -26.07 42.38
CA GLU A 3 -5.57 -25.33 41.13
C GLU A 3 -5.00 -23.94 41.47
N GLU A 4 -3.75 -23.70 41.07
CA GLU A 4 -3.18 -22.36 41.10
C GLU A 4 -3.82 -21.48 40.01
N PRO A 5 -4.16 -20.22 40.31
CA PRO A 5 -4.75 -19.31 39.33
C PRO A 5 -3.72 -18.88 38.28
N VAL A 6 -4.05 -19.07 37.01
CA VAL A 6 -3.26 -18.62 35.86
C VAL A 6 -3.06 -17.09 35.94
N ALA A 7 -1.79 -16.68 36.09
CA ALA A 7 -1.41 -15.29 36.14
C ALA A 7 -1.80 -14.56 34.84
N LYS A 8 -2.63 -13.51 34.98
CA LYS A 8 -2.99 -12.63 33.86
C LYS A 8 -1.73 -11.95 33.32
N ARG A 9 -1.35 -12.30 32.08
CA ARG A 9 -0.25 -11.68 31.34
C ARG A 9 -0.49 -10.16 31.28
N LYS A 10 0.39 -9.38 31.92
CA LYS A 10 0.39 -7.92 31.81
C LYS A 10 0.45 -7.55 30.32
N LYS A 11 -0.47 -6.68 29.89
CA LYS A 11 -0.39 -6.05 28.56
C LYS A 11 0.87 -5.20 28.56
N ASN A 12 1.93 -5.73 27.96
CA ASN A 12 3.05 -4.90 27.56
C ASN A 12 2.50 -3.97 26.48
N TYR A 13 2.27 -2.71 26.85
CA TYR A 13 2.20 -1.65 25.86
C TYR A 13 3.54 -1.71 25.13
N ILE A 14 3.48 -2.00 23.84
CA ILE A 14 4.61 -1.78 22.95
C ILE A 14 4.83 -0.27 23.03
N ASP A 15 5.89 0.11 23.76
CA ASP A 15 6.44 1.43 23.66
C ASP A 15 6.94 1.56 22.21
N LEU A 16 6.08 2.10 21.34
CA LEU A 16 6.54 2.71 20.09
C LEU A 16 7.26 4.01 20.51
N SER A 17 8.38 3.88 21.20
CA SER A 17 9.43 4.87 21.07
C SER A 17 9.78 4.83 19.59
N ALA A 18 9.33 5.87 18.89
CA ALA A 18 9.75 6.13 17.54
C ALA A 18 11.27 5.97 17.54
N HIS A 19 11.75 4.95 16.82
CA HIS A 19 13.12 4.99 16.36
C HIS A 19 13.26 6.37 15.73
N ASP A 20 14.12 7.20 16.30
CA ASP A 20 14.61 8.44 15.72
C ASP A 20 15.36 8.06 14.43
N GLY A 21 14.61 7.62 13.43
CA GLY A 21 15.06 7.61 12.06
C GLY A 21 15.15 9.06 11.68
N GLU A 22 16.36 9.58 11.56
CA GLU A 22 16.62 10.82 10.87
C GLU A 22 15.79 10.81 9.58
N TYR A 23 14.75 11.63 9.53
CA TYR A 23 14.01 11.91 8.30
C TYR A 23 14.97 12.67 7.39
N SER A 24 15.87 11.93 6.75
CA SER A 24 16.73 12.46 5.71
C SER A 24 15.81 12.98 4.60
N LEU A 25 15.75 14.30 4.47
CA LEU A 25 15.04 14.91 3.36
C LEU A 25 15.64 14.34 2.08
N PRO A 26 14.83 13.84 1.13
CA PRO A 26 15.38 13.33 -0.11
C PRO A 26 16.15 14.47 -0.79
N VAL A 27 17.39 14.19 -1.19
CA VAL A 27 18.31 15.18 -1.81
C VAL A 27 17.65 15.94 -2.97
N ASN A 28 16.74 15.25 -3.68
CA ASN A 28 16.04 15.78 -4.84
C ASN A 28 14.76 16.58 -4.50
N LEU A 29 14.37 16.71 -3.22
CA LEU A 29 13.10 17.37 -2.84
C LEU A 29 13.05 18.82 -3.30
N GLN A 30 14.17 19.54 -3.16
CA GLN A 30 14.25 20.94 -3.57
C GLN A 30 14.10 21.07 -5.09
N LEU A 31 14.72 20.16 -5.85
CA LEU A 31 14.59 20.11 -7.31
C LEU A 31 13.13 19.91 -7.74
N TYR A 32 12.42 18.92 -7.16
CA TYR A 32 11.01 18.68 -7.49
C TYR A 32 10.12 19.86 -7.12
N LYS A 33 10.35 20.50 -5.97
CA LYS A 33 9.64 21.73 -5.59
C LYS A 33 9.85 22.86 -6.61
N THR A 34 11.09 23.04 -7.08
CA THR A 34 11.39 24.05 -8.11
C THR A 34 10.68 23.73 -9.42
N ILE A 35 10.72 22.48 -9.88
CA ILE A 35 10.04 22.03 -11.10
C ILE A 35 8.53 22.29 -11.02
N ASP A 36 7.89 21.90 -9.91
CA ASP A 36 6.45 22.14 -9.71
C ASP A 36 6.12 23.65 -9.66
N THR A 37 6.98 24.45 -9.01
CA THR A 37 6.81 25.91 -8.96
C THR A 37 6.92 26.54 -10.35
N VAL A 38 7.87 26.08 -11.17
CA VAL A 38 8.02 26.52 -12.56
C VAL A 38 6.78 26.18 -13.38
N TRP A 39 6.24 24.97 -13.21
CA TRP A 39 4.99 24.59 -13.87
C TRP A 39 3.81 25.48 -13.42
N MET A 40 3.65 25.71 -12.11
CA MET A 40 2.57 26.55 -11.58
C MET A 40 2.66 27.99 -12.11
N ILE A 41 3.85 28.59 -12.14
CA ILE A 41 4.06 29.94 -12.67
C ILE A 41 3.76 29.97 -14.18
N SER A 42 4.25 28.99 -14.93
CA SER A 42 4.02 28.87 -16.38
C SER A 42 2.53 28.78 -16.71
N HIS A 43 1.77 28.03 -15.90
CA HIS A 43 0.33 27.91 -16.04
C HIS A 43 -0.43 29.17 -15.60
N ALA A 44 0.01 29.82 -14.51
CA ALA A 44 -0.56 31.07 -14.03
C ALA A 44 -0.38 32.22 -15.06
N LEU A 45 0.77 32.25 -15.74
CA LEU A 45 1.09 33.21 -16.80
C LEU A 45 0.48 32.85 -18.17
N LYS A 46 -0.25 31.73 -18.27
CA LYS A 46 -0.88 31.24 -19.51
C LYS A 46 0.09 31.15 -20.69
N LEU A 47 1.30 30.65 -20.43
CA LEU A 47 2.28 30.46 -21.50
C LEU A 47 1.74 29.47 -22.56
N PRO A 48 1.94 29.76 -23.87
CA PRO A 48 1.50 28.86 -24.93
C PRO A 48 2.30 27.55 -24.88
N ASN A 49 1.67 26.44 -25.27
CA ASN A 49 2.26 25.10 -25.35
C ASN A 49 2.75 24.47 -24.02
N VAL A 50 2.25 24.93 -22.87
CA VAL A 50 2.51 24.26 -21.59
C VAL A 50 1.42 23.21 -21.32
N PRO A 51 1.74 21.91 -21.29
CA PRO A 51 0.77 20.87 -20.96
C PRO A 51 0.36 20.93 -19.48
N MET A 52 -0.76 20.24 -19.16
CA MET A 52 -1.16 20.00 -17.76
C MET A 52 -0.06 19.27 -16.98
N TRP A 53 -0.09 19.32 -15.65
CA TRP A 53 0.98 18.85 -14.75
C TRP A 53 1.59 17.50 -15.15
N ILE A 54 0.74 16.51 -15.49
CA ILE A 54 1.20 15.19 -15.93
C ILE A 54 2.05 15.29 -17.20
N GLY A 55 1.55 15.96 -18.24
CA GLY A 55 2.26 16.09 -19.51
C GLY A 55 3.56 16.88 -19.38
N PHE A 56 3.59 17.89 -18.50
CA PHE A 56 4.81 18.66 -18.22
C PHE A 56 5.87 17.76 -17.59
N ASN A 57 5.51 17.02 -16.54
CA ASN A 57 6.40 16.08 -15.87
C ASN A 57 6.85 14.96 -16.81
N CYS A 58 5.97 14.42 -17.66
CA CYS A 58 6.36 13.42 -18.66
C CYS A 58 7.35 13.97 -19.69
N SER A 59 7.23 15.25 -20.08
CA SER A 59 8.11 15.86 -21.09
C SER A 59 9.53 16.13 -20.59
N ILE A 60 9.67 16.44 -19.30
CA ILE A 60 10.99 16.66 -18.67
C ILE A 60 11.62 15.36 -18.13
N SER A 61 10.82 14.31 -17.94
CA SER A 61 11.29 13.04 -17.39
C SER A 61 11.97 12.20 -18.46
N CYS A 62 13.29 12.03 -18.32
CA CYS A 62 14.03 11.05 -19.11
C CYS A 62 13.97 9.68 -18.41
N ASN A 63 13.17 8.74 -18.93
CA ASN A 63 13.14 7.39 -18.39
C ASN A 63 14.30 6.56 -18.96
N ASN A 64 15.43 6.53 -18.23
CA ASN A 64 16.58 5.68 -18.54
C ASN A 64 16.54 4.34 -17.77
N SER A 65 15.40 3.96 -17.21
CA SER A 65 15.25 2.68 -16.52
C SER A 65 15.38 1.51 -17.50
N LEU A 66 15.97 0.42 -17.01
CA LEU A 66 16.03 -0.83 -17.77
C LEU A 66 14.62 -1.31 -18.12
N LYS A 67 14.44 -1.83 -19.33
CA LYS A 67 13.16 -2.44 -19.74
C LYS A 67 12.86 -3.63 -18.83
N GLN A 68 11.73 -3.57 -18.13
CA GLN A 68 11.25 -4.68 -17.31
C GLN A 68 10.57 -5.72 -18.21
N ILE A 69 10.87 -7.01 -17.99
CA ILE A 69 10.19 -8.12 -18.64
C ILE A 69 9.05 -8.56 -17.70
N VAL A 70 7.84 -8.62 -18.24
CA VAL A 70 6.67 -9.11 -17.52
C VAL A 70 6.39 -10.54 -17.98
N SER A 71 6.36 -11.46 -17.02
CA SER A 71 6.05 -12.87 -17.25
C SER A 71 4.85 -13.28 -16.39
N TYR A 72 4.03 -14.18 -16.91
CA TYR A 72 2.88 -14.72 -16.20
C TYR A 72 3.18 -16.13 -15.72
N LEU A 73 2.80 -16.44 -14.48
CA LEU A 73 2.87 -17.79 -13.93
C LEU A 73 1.60 -18.57 -14.25
N THR A 74 1.72 -19.89 -14.32
CA THR A 74 0.58 -20.78 -14.53
C THR A 74 -0.40 -20.66 -13.35
N PRO A 75 -1.69 -20.40 -13.59
CA PRO A 75 -2.69 -20.37 -12.52
C PRO A 75 -2.81 -21.72 -11.81
N ILE A 76 -2.98 -21.67 -10.48
CA ILE A 76 -3.26 -22.86 -9.67
C ILE A 76 -4.78 -23.05 -9.63
N ASN A 77 -5.25 -24.22 -10.08
CA ASN A 77 -6.68 -24.57 -10.12
C ASN A 77 -7.20 -25.04 -8.75
N ASP A 78 -7.14 -24.17 -7.74
CA ASP A 78 -7.73 -24.40 -6.41
C ASP A 78 -8.04 -23.03 -5.75
N SER A 79 -8.77 -23.04 -4.64
CA SER A 79 -9.15 -21.83 -3.93
C SER A 79 -7.92 -21.02 -3.50
N PRO A 80 -7.85 -19.72 -3.79
CA PRO A 80 -6.70 -18.88 -3.47
C PRO A 80 -6.51 -18.67 -1.96
N THR A 81 -7.53 -18.96 -1.15
CA THR A 81 -7.47 -18.88 0.32
C THR A 81 -7.04 -20.21 0.97
N ASN A 82 -6.90 -21.29 0.20
CA ASN A 82 -6.42 -22.56 0.70
C ASN A 82 -4.94 -22.43 1.11
N LYS A 83 -4.60 -22.84 2.33
CA LYS A 83 -3.22 -22.77 2.86
C LYS A 83 -2.19 -23.45 1.96
N SER A 84 -2.57 -24.57 1.32
CA SER A 84 -1.68 -25.30 0.42
C SER A 84 -1.35 -24.49 -0.84
N VAL A 85 -2.34 -23.78 -1.39
CA VAL A 85 -2.17 -22.91 -2.56
C VAL A 85 -1.28 -21.73 -2.21
N VAL A 86 -1.53 -21.06 -1.08
CA VAL A 86 -0.70 -19.94 -0.60
C VAL A 86 0.74 -20.39 -0.34
N LEU A 87 0.94 -21.58 0.22
CA LEU A 87 2.29 -22.12 0.42
C LEU A 87 3.00 -22.36 -0.92
N GLU A 88 2.28 -22.87 -1.92
CA GLU A 88 2.84 -23.12 -3.24
C GLU A 88 3.22 -21.81 -3.94
N THR A 89 2.39 -20.76 -3.87
CA THR A 89 2.74 -19.44 -4.43
C THR A 89 3.98 -18.84 -3.76
N MET A 90 4.13 -19.02 -2.44
CA MET A 90 5.34 -18.58 -1.72
C MET A 90 6.59 -19.34 -2.17
N LYS A 91 6.49 -20.67 -2.38
CA LYS A 91 7.61 -21.49 -2.90
C LYS A 91 7.99 -21.11 -4.33
N GLN A 92 7.01 -20.92 -5.21
CA GLN A 92 7.25 -20.47 -6.58
C GLN A 92 7.95 -19.11 -6.60
N SER A 93 7.53 -18.17 -5.73
CA SER A 93 8.18 -16.87 -5.58
C SER A 93 9.65 -17.00 -5.18
N LYS A 94 9.97 -17.91 -4.25
CA LYS A 94 11.36 -18.17 -3.84
C LYS A 94 12.19 -18.77 -4.98
N LYS A 95 11.62 -19.73 -5.73
CA LYS A 95 12.28 -20.30 -6.91
C LYS A 95 12.60 -19.22 -7.96
N ILE A 96 11.68 -18.29 -8.20
CA ILE A 96 11.91 -17.16 -9.11
C ILE A 96 13.02 -16.25 -8.59
N CYS A 97 13.07 -15.98 -7.28
CA CYS A 97 14.14 -15.21 -6.65
C CYS A 97 15.52 -15.83 -6.93
N GLU A 98 15.62 -17.16 -6.84
CA GLU A 98 16.83 -17.92 -7.14
C GLU A 98 17.20 -17.88 -8.63
N GLU A 99 16.21 -18.05 -9.52
CA GLU A 99 16.39 -17.99 -10.98
C GLU A 99 16.89 -16.62 -11.46
N VAL A 100 16.39 -15.53 -10.86
CA VAL A 100 16.78 -14.14 -11.17
C VAL A 100 18.03 -13.71 -10.37
N LYS A 101 18.55 -14.56 -9.48
CA LYS A 101 19.72 -14.31 -8.62
C LYS A 101 19.56 -13.05 -7.75
N GLN A 102 18.35 -12.82 -7.23
CA GLN A 102 18.07 -11.76 -6.27
C GLN A 102 18.17 -12.27 -4.83
N SER A 103 18.58 -11.40 -3.91
CA SER A 103 18.69 -11.74 -2.48
C SER A 103 17.32 -11.86 -1.79
N SER A 104 16.33 -11.13 -2.29
CA SER A 104 14.98 -11.09 -1.75
C SER A 104 13.97 -10.83 -2.85
N ILE A 105 12.74 -11.28 -2.63
CA ILE A 105 11.61 -11.05 -3.55
C ILE A 105 10.46 -10.38 -2.84
N GLN A 106 9.79 -9.48 -3.55
CA GLN A 106 8.59 -8.81 -3.08
C GLN A 106 7.37 -9.46 -3.73
N VAL A 107 6.39 -9.86 -2.91
CA VAL A 107 5.13 -10.42 -3.38
C VAL A 107 3.97 -9.57 -2.89
N THR A 108 2.97 -9.41 -3.74
CA THR A 108 1.76 -8.65 -3.40
C THR A 108 0.57 -9.58 -3.34
N TYR A 109 -0.13 -9.59 -2.21
CA TYR A 109 -1.29 -10.42 -1.98
C TYR A 109 -2.51 -9.59 -1.57
N ASP A 110 -3.69 -10.13 -1.87
CA ASP A 110 -4.95 -9.64 -1.33
C ASP A 110 -5.03 -9.90 0.17
N LEU A 111 -5.84 -9.12 0.90
CA LEU A 111 -5.84 -9.15 2.37
C LEU A 111 -6.08 -10.55 2.96
N ALA A 112 -7.00 -11.31 2.38
CA ALA A 112 -7.32 -12.67 2.84
C ALA A 112 -6.14 -13.64 2.63
N ILE A 113 -5.42 -13.50 1.53
CA ILE A 113 -4.27 -14.33 1.16
C ILE A 113 -3.05 -13.90 1.98
N ALA A 114 -2.80 -12.60 2.09
CA ALA A 114 -1.71 -12.01 2.88
C ALA A 114 -1.76 -12.46 4.34
N LYS A 115 -2.96 -12.50 4.94
CA LYS A 115 -3.15 -13.00 6.31
C LYS A 115 -2.65 -14.45 6.45
N VAL A 116 -3.00 -15.33 5.51
CA VAL A 116 -2.57 -16.73 5.52
C VAL A 116 -1.07 -16.84 5.27
N ALA A 117 -0.54 -16.09 4.31
CA ALA A 117 0.88 -16.09 3.97
C ALA A 117 1.76 -15.63 5.14
N LEU A 118 1.36 -14.56 5.84
CA LEU A 118 2.04 -14.07 7.05
C LEU A 118 2.01 -15.09 8.20
N GLN A 119 0.89 -15.80 8.37
CA GLN A 119 0.81 -16.90 9.35
C GLN A 119 1.79 -18.04 9.01
N ILE A 120 1.87 -18.40 7.73
CA ILE A 120 2.82 -19.42 7.24
C ILE A 120 4.26 -18.95 7.47
N GLN A 121 4.58 -17.70 7.10
CA GLN A 121 5.90 -17.11 7.29
C GLN A 121 6.32 -17.13 8.76
N ALA A 122 5.43 -16.70 9.67
CA ALA A 122 5.70 -16.71 11.11
C ALA A 122 5.86 -18.11 11.71
N THR A 123 5.20 -19.13 11.12
CA THR A 123 5.30 -20.52 11.59
C THR A 123 6.55 -21.23 11.06
N LYS A 124 7.04 -20.83 9.87
CA LYS A 124 8.14 -21.48 9.15
C LYS A 124 9.41 -20.64 9.08
N THR A 125 9.61 -19.71 10.01
CA THR A 125 10.87 -18.98 10.14
C THR A 125 12.02 -19.99 10.36
N PRO A 126 13.12 -19.94 9.57
CA PRO A 126 13.57 -18.87 8.67
C PRO A 126 13.33 -19.09 7.16
N ASP A 127 12.53 -20.08 6.75
CA ASP A 127 12.43 -20.52 5.33
C ASP A 127 12.01 -19.41 4.35
N PHE A 128 11.26 -18.42 4.81
CA PHE A 128 10.64 -17.35 4.02
C PHE A 128 11.07 -15.95 4.46
N ASP A 129 12.18 -15.78 5.16
CA ASP A 129 12.63 -14.46 5.65
C ASP A 129 13.08 -13.53 4.50
N ASN A 130 13.44 -14.08 3.34
CA ASN A 130 13.81 -13.34 2.14
C ASN A 130 12.60 -12.95 1.26
N LEU A 131 11.37 -13.24 1.70
CA LEU A 131 10.14 -12.98 0.96
C LEU A 131 9.33 -11.88 1.69
N PHE A 132 9.23 -10.71 1.04
CA PHE A 132 8.50 -9.57 1.59
C PHE A 132 7.06 -9.54 1.08
N ILE A 133 6.11 -9.62 2.00
CA ILE A 133 4.68 -9.63 1.70
C ILE A 133 4.12 -8.21 1.77
N HIS A 134 3.57 -7.73 0.66
CA HIS A 134 2.86 -6.46 0.56
C HIS A 134 1.37 -6.69 0.33
N LEU A 135 0.56 -5.77 0.86
CA LEU A 135 -0.85 -5.71 0.52
C LEU A 135 -1.02 -5.02 -0.84
N GLY A 136 -1.94 -5.54 -1.65
CA GLY A 136 -2.31 -4.91 -2.92
C GLY A 136 -2.68 -3.44 -2.77
N ALA A 137 -2.08 -2.58 -3.60
CA ALA A 137 -2.34 -1.13 -3.61
C ALA A 137 -3.83 -0.80 -3.76
N PHE A 138 -4.57 -1.64 -4.49
CA PHE A 138 -6.02 -1.54 -4.64
C PHE A 138 -6.76 -1.64 -3.29
N HIS A 139 -6.40 -2.61 -2.44
CA HIS A 139 -7.04 -2.75 -1.13
C HIS A 139 -6.72 -1.60 -0.18
N ILE A 140 -5.50 -1.06 -0.24
CA ILE A 140 -5.11 0.13 0.53
C ILE A 140 -5.96 1.33 0.10
N MET A 141 -6.10 1.54 -1.21
CA MET A 141 -6.92 2.62 -1.75
C MET A 141 -8.41 2.45 -1.39
N MET A 142 -8.97 1.25 -1.51
CA MET A 142 -10.35 0.98 -1.10
C MET A 142 -10.58 1.19 0.40
N ALA A 143 -9.64 0.78 1.25
CA ALA A 143 -9.72 1.01 2.69
C ALA A 143 -9.70 2.51 3.02
N TYR A 144 -8.86 3.28 2.32
CA TYR A 144 -8.83 4.74 2.42
C TYR A 144 -10.15 5.38 1.99
N PHE A 145 -10.67 5.05 0.81
CA PHE A 145 -11.95 5.60 0.35
C PHE A 145 -13.12 5.22 1.25
N LYS A 146 -13.11 4.01 1.81
CA LYS A 146 -14.11 3.61 2.80
C LYS A 146 -14.03 4.47 4.07
N ALA A 147 -12.82 4.77 4.55
CA ALA A 147 -12.63 5.65 5.71
C ALA A 147 -13.11 7.07 5.42
N VAL A 148 -12.74 7.64 4.27
CA VAL A 148 -13.19 8.97 3.83
C VAL A 148 -14.72 9.01 3.70
N GLY A 149 -15.32 8.02 3.03
CA GLY A 149 -16.77 7.91 2.90
C GLY A 149 -17.47 7.85 4.25
N LYS A 150 -16.92 7.09 5.21
CA LYS A 150 -17.45 7.04 6.57
C LYS A 150 -17.38 8.39 7.28
N VAL A 151 -16.25 9.11 7.19
CA VAL A 151 -16.12 10.45 7.77
C VAL A 151 -17.15 11.41 7.16
N ILE A 152 -17.35 11.38 5.84
CA ILE A 152 -18.35 12.25 5.17
C ILE A 152 -19.76 11.97 5.67
N ILE A 153 -20.13 10.70 5.87
CA ILE A 153 -21.43 10.29 6.40
C ILE A 153 -21.57 10.71 7.87
N ASP A 154 -20.56 10.43 8.69
CA ASP A 154 -20.60 10.64 10.14
C ASP A 154 -20.47 12.13 10.53
N CYS A 155 -19.88 12.98 9.69
CA CYS A 155 -19.74 14.42 9.93
C CYS A 155 -21.07 15.21 9.82
N CYS A 156 -22.22 14.54 9.74
CA CYS A 156 -23.54 15.20 9.76
C CYS A 156 -23.73 16.19 8.58
N LEU A 157 -22.87 16.13 7.56
CA LEU A 157 -22.87 17.06 6.42
C LEU A 157 -24.19 16.96 5.64
N THR A 158 -24.74 15.75 5.58
CA THR A 158 -26.05 15.46 5.00
C THR A 158 -27.16 16.19 5.77
N ASN A 159 -27.12 16.20 7.11
CA ASN A 159 -28.11 16.92 7.91
C ASN A 159 -27.98 18.43 7.74
N ILE A 160 -26.77 18.98 7.65
CA ILE A 160 -26.57 20.41 7.34
C ILE A 160 -27.14 20.75 5.96
N ARG A 161 -26.97 19.89 4.95
CA ARG A 161 -27.52 20.08 3.59
C ARG A 161 -29.04 19.99 3.53
N VAL A 162 -29.64 19.13 4.37
CA VAL A 162 -31.10 19.06 4.53
C VAL A 162 -31.62 20.30 5.26
N LEU A 163 -30.94 20.73 6.34
CA LEU A 163 -31.31 21.93 7.09
C LEU A 163 -31.13 23.23 6.28
N SER A 164 -30.20 23.25 5.32
CA SER A 164 -30.00 24.38 4.41
C SER A 164 -30.90 24.37 3.16
N ASN A 165 -31.88 23.46 3.09
CA ASN A 165 -32.76 23.25 1.93
C ASN A 165 -32.02 22.95 0.61
N LEU A 166 -30.76 22.53 0.68
CA LEU A 166 -29.95 22.17 -0.49
C LEU A 166 -30.27 20.74 -0.97
N LEU A 167 -30.77 19.89 -0.06
CA LEU A 167 -31.33 18.57 -0.34
C LEU A 167 -32.71 18.43 0.32
N ALA A 168 -33.67 17.83 -0.40
CA ALA A 168 -34.99 17.56 0.16
C ALA A 168 -34.92 16.39 1.17
N TYR A 169 -35.71 16.48 2.24
CA TYR A 169 -35.79 15.46 3.28
C TYR A 169 -36.18 14.10 2.67
N GLY A 170 -35.35 13.07 2.89
CA GLY A 170 -35.56 11.73 2.33
C GLY A 170 -34.92 11.46 0.96
N SER A 171 -34.08 12.36 0.44
CA SER A 171 -33.37 12.18 -0.84
C SER A 171 -32.00 11.48 -0.73
N VAL A 172 -31.73 10.75 0.37
CA VAL A 172 -30.44 10.09 0.67
C VAL A 172 -30.60 8.58 0.69
#